data_AF-A0A847TPE1-F1
#
_entry.id   AF-A0A847TPE1-F1
#
_cell.length_a   1.000
_cell.length_b   1.000
_cell.length_c   1.000
_cell.angle_alpha   90.00
_cell.angle_beta   90.00
_cell.angle_gamma   90.00
#
_symmetry.space_group_name_H-M   'P 1'
#
loop_
_entity.id
_entity.type
_entity.pdbx_description
1 polymer ?
#
loop_
_entity_poly.entity_id
_entity_poly.type
_entity_poly.pdbx_seq_one_letter_code
_entity_poly.pdbx_strand_id
1 'polypeptide(L)'
;MTETWDSAGYIASSRYRLAVCRYLSEHGSGLPSRIAAESDLAQPHVSRALSELRERGIVELLVPESQQKGRLYGLTDLGELAYERVALDQEAEVTVVDDGEFPAPELTSELQEAYGDALRAVAWCEPVQTRIRFFEQSLLDRYDEDTVKTLVATLTNEEAIDQPLEDLPIGGPVLVAFAIDNTLIVRVPLDDGVKLLVSLDASIDVTLNELRDSCRQMSAVALDS
;
A
#
# COMPACT_ATOMS: atom_id res chain seq x y z
N MET A 1 -18.02 12.99 -2.91
CA MET A 1 -16.54 12.90 -2.88
C MET A 1 -16.07 11.64 -2.16
N THR A 2 -16.86 11.03 -1.27
CA THR A 2 -16.57 9.74 -0.62
C THR A 2 -16.58 8.53 -1.56
N GLU A 3 -17.48 8.45 -2.55
CA GLU A 3 -17.59 7.25 -3.40
C GLU A 3 -16.35 6.93 -4.25
N THR A 4 -15.62 7.94 -4.73
CA THR A 4 -14.38 7.73 -5.49
C THR A 4 -13.26 7.20 -4.60
N TRP A 5 -13.16 7.69 -3.36
CA TRP A 5 -12.15 7.25 -2.38
C TRP A 5 -12.48 5.87 -1.80
N ASP A 6 -13.76 5.58 -1.54
CA ASP A 6 -14.22 4.24 -1.17
C ASP A 6 -13.92 3.22 -2.28
N SER A 7 -14.05 3.64 -3.53
CA SER A 7 -13.69 2.84 -4.71
C SER A 7 -12.17 2.68 -4.84
N ALA A 8 -11.39 3.72 -4.59
CA ALA A 8 -9.92 3.68 -4.60
C ALA A 8 -9.39 2.71 -3.54
N GLY A 9 -9.84 2.82 -2.28
CA GLY A 9 -9.49 1.89 -1.21
C GLY A 9 -9.95 0.46 -1.50
N TYR A 10 -11.10 0.29 -2.16
CA TYR A 10 -11.55 -1.01 -2.62
C TYR A 10 -10.64 -1.61 -3.71
N ILE A 11 -10.18 -0.81 -4.68
CA ILE A 11 -9.24 -1.26 -5.71
C ILE A 11 -7.90 -1.64 -5.06
N ALA A 12 -7.35 -0.77 -4.21
CA ALA A 12 -6.04 -0.95 -3.56
C ALA A 12 -5.97 -2.18 -2.64
N SER A 13 -7.07 -2.52 -1.95
CA SER A 13 -7.14 -3.65 -1.02
C SER A 13 -7.11 -5.05 -1.67
N SER A 14 -6.92 -5.16 -2.99
CA SER A 14 -6.72 -6.45 -3.67
C SER A 14 -5.80 -6.35 -4.86
N ARG A 15 -4.72 -7.15 -4.85
CA ARG A 15 -3.79 -7.27 -5.99
C ARG A 15 -4.50 -7.58 -7.31
N TYR A 16 -5.58 -8.37 -7.29
CA TYR A 16 -6.28 -8.77 -8.52
C TYR A 16 -7.13 -7.62 -9.07
N ARG A 17 -7.77 -6.84 -8.20
CA ARG A 17 -8.56 -5.68 -8.61
C ARG A 17 -7.67 -4.58 -9.15
N LEU A 18 -6.57 -4.29 -8.44
CA LEU A 18 -5.55 -3.34 -8.87
C LEU A 18 -4.98 -3.72 -10.24
N ALA A 19 -4.54 -4.97 -10.43
CA ALA A 19 -3.98 -5.42 -11.70
C ALA A 19 -4.98 -5.33 -12.86
N VAL A 20 -6.26 -5.65 -12.62
CA VAL A 20 -7.32 -5.51 -13.62
C VAL A 20 -7.55 -4.03 -13.97
N CYS A 21 -7.67 -3.13 -12.99
CA CYS A 21 -7.86 -1.71 -13.24
C CYS A 21 -6.66 -1.09 -13.97
N ARG A 22 -5.43 -1.47 -13.60
CA ARG A 22 -4.20 -1.09 -14.32
C ARG A 22 -4.24 -1.49 -15.78
N TYR A 23 -4.52 -2.77 -16.04
CA TYR A 23 -4.63 -3.27 -17.41
C TYR A 23 -5.65 -2.47 -18.22
N LEU A 24 -6.85 -2.28 -17.68
CA LEU A 24 -7.94 -1.61 -18.38
C LEU A 24 -7.66 -0.12 -18.59
N SER A 25 -6.98 0.55 -17.65
CA SER A 25 -6.52 1.93 -17.81
C SER A 25 -5.51 2.07 -18.95
N GLU A 26 -4.54 1.15 -19.05
CA GLU A 26 -3.48 1.19 -20.07
C GLU A 26 -3.98 0.82 -21.47
N HIS A 27 -4.92 -0.14 -21.57
CA HIS A 27 -5.35 -0.74 -22.83
C HIS A 27 -6.75 -0.30 -23.27
N GLY A 28 -7.47 0.45 -22.43
CA GLY A 28 -8.86 0.88 -22.60
C GLY A 28 -9.89 -0.23 -22.40
N SER A 29 -9.61 -1.46 -22.85
CA SER A 29 -10.53 -2.60 -22.66
C SER A 29 -9.86 -3.96 -22.71
N GLY A 30 -10.50 -5.00 -22.15
CA GLY A 30 -9.89 -6.32 -22.04
C GLY A 30 -10.87 -7.49 -21.97
N LEU A 31 -10.43 -8.63 -22.51
CA LEU A 31 -11.06 -9.94 -22.30
C LEU A 31 -10.47 -10.59 -21.03
N PRO A 32 -11.25 -11.33 -20.22
CA PRO A 32 -10.73 -11.98 -19.01
C PRO A 32 -9.49 -12.84 -19.27
N SER A 33 -9.45 -13.59 -20.36
CA SER A 33 -8.31 -14.44 -20.74
C SER A 33 -7.08 -13.62 -21.15
N ARG A 34 -7.29 -12.45 -21.77
CA ARG A 34 -6.19 -11.59 -22.22
C ARG A 34 -5.58 -10.83 -21.05
N ILE A 35 -6.42 -10.26 -20.18
CA ILE A 35 -6.00 -9.63 -18.93
C ILE A 35 -5.19 -10.64 -18.10
N ALA A 36 -5.69 -11.88 -17.96
CA ALA A 36 -4.99 -12.94 -17.25
C ALA A 36 -3.59 -13.23 -17.82
N ALA A 37 -3.48 -13.36 -19.15
CA ALA A 37 -2.22 -13.65 -19.81
C ALA A 37 -1.21 -12.49 -19.71
N GLU A 38 -1.66 -11.26 -19.95
CA GLU A 38 -0.78 -10.08 -20.01
C GLU A 38 -0.44 -9.52 -18.61
N SER A 39 -1.23 -9.84 -17.57
CA SER A 39 -0.95 -9.48 -16.18
C SER A 39 -0.32 -10.62 -15.35
N ASP A 40 0.04 -11.75 -15.97
CA ASP A 40 0.57 -12.96 -15.31
C ASP A 40 -0.30 -13.45 -14.12
N LEU A 41 -1.62 -13.51 -14.33
CA LEU A 41 -2.60 -13.95 -13.34
C LEU A 41 -3.40 -15.15 -13.85
N ALA A 42 -3.87 -16.00 -12.93
CA ALA A 42 -4.80 -17.06 -13.32
C ALA A 42 -6.18 -16.47 -13.67
N GLN A 43 -6.73 -16.88 -14.81
CA GLN A 43 -8.02 -16.40 -15.33
C GLN A 43 -9.20 -16.48 -14.34
N PRO A 44 -9.31 -17.48 -13.44
CA PRO A 44 -10.36 -17.49 -12.42
C PRO A 44 -10.29 -16.30 -11.44
N HIS A 45 -9.08 -15.85 -11.06
CA HIS A 45 -8.92 -14.68 -10.18
C HIS A 45 -9.31 -13.39 -10.89
N VAL A 46 -8.91 -13.23 -12.16
CA VAL A 46 -9.33 -12.10 -13.00
C VAL A 46 -10.84 -12.05 -13.16
N SER A 47 -11.47 -13.21 -13.41
CA SER A 47 -12.93 -13.28 -13.59
C SER A 47 -13.69 -12.91 -12.31
N ARG A 48 -13.18 -13.34 -11.14
CA ARG A 48 -13.71 -12.93 -9.85
C ARG A 48 -13.55 -11.43 -9.63
N ALA A 49 -12.34 -10.89 -9.86
CA ALA A 49 -12.06 -9.47 -9.69
C ALA A 49 -12.94 -8.58 -10.60
N LEU A 50 -13.12 -8.94 -11.87
CA LEU A 50 -14.03 -8.24 -12.78
C LEU A 50 -15.48 -8.25 -12.30
N SER A 51 -15.93 -9.36 -11.71
CA SER A 51 -17.29 -9.46 -11.17
C SER A 51 -17.46 -8.54 -9.94
N GLU A 52 -16.53 -8.60 -9.01
CA GLU A 52 -16.46 -7.76 -7.81
C GLU A 52 -16.41 -6.25 -8.14
N LEU A 53 -15.53 -5.87 -9.07
CA LEU A 53 -15.39 -4.49 -9.54
C LEU A 53 -16.67 -4.00 -10.22
N ARG A 54 -17.33 -4.87 -10.98
CA ARG A 54 -18.58 -4.53 -11.68
C ARG A 54 -19.75 -4.35 -10.71
N GLU A 55 -19.83 -5.16 -9.67
CA GLU A 55 -20.82 -5.00 -8.59
C GLU A 55 -20.73 -3.64 -7.92
N ARG A 56 -19.53 -3.03 -7.92
CA ARG A 56 -19.30 -1.67 -7.41
C ARG A 56 -19.32 -0.57 -8.46
N GLY A 57 -19.64 -0.89 -9.72
CA GLY A 57 -19.69 0.09 -10.81
C GLY A 57 -18.33 0.66 -11.21
N ILE A 58 -17.22 0.00 -10.84
CA ILE A 58 -15.86 0.42 -11.19
C ILE A 58 -15.49 -0.02 -12.61
N VAL A 59 -16.01 -1.17 -13.04
CA VAL A 59 -15.87 -1.67 -14.42
C VAL A 59 -17.25 -1.95 -15.00
N GLU A 60 -17.32 -1.91 -16.32
CA GLU A 60 -18.53 -2.26 -17.05
C GLU A 60 -18.26 -3.23 -18.20
N LEU A 61 -19.33 -3.86 -18.68
CA LEU A 61 -19.29 -4.71 -19.85
C LEU A 61 -19.57 -3.86 -21.09
N LEU A 62 -18.61 -3.81 -22.02
CA LEU A 62 -18.71 -3.01 -23.26
C LEU A 62 -19.46 -3.74 -24.38
N VAL A 63 -19.97 -4.94 -24.07
CA VAL A 63 -20.74 -5.79 -24.97
C VAL A 63 -22.07 -6.16 -24.31
N PRO A 64 -23.09 -6.60 -25.06
CA PRO A 64 -24.37 -6.97 -24.48
C PRO A 64 -24.26 -8.07 -23.42
N GLU A 65 -25.08 -7.99 -22.36
CA GLU A 65 -25.11 -8.96 -21.24
C GLU A 65 -25.31 -10.41 -21.67
N SER A 66 -26.06 -10.64 -22.76
CA SER A 66 -26.32 -11.97 -23.31
C SER A 66 -25.07 -12.64 -23.89
N GLN A 67 -23.98 -11.88 -24.09
CA GLN A 67 -22.76 -12.37 -24.70
C GLN A 67 -21.98 -13.25 -23.71
N GLN A 68 -21.85 -14.53 -24.04
CA GLN A 68 -21.14 -15.52 -23.21
C GLN A 68 -19.65 -15.63 -23.58
N LYS A 69 -19.29 -15.43 -24.86
CA LYS A 69 -17.91 -15.48 -25.35
C LYS A 69 -17.47 -14.10 -25.83
N GLY A 70 -16.24 -13.70 -25.55
CA GLY A 70 -15.75 -12.37 -25.96
C GLY A 70 -16.31 -11.24 -25.09
N ARG A 71 -16.51 -11.50 -23.79
CA ARG A 71 -16.93 -10.47 -22.82
C ARG A 71 -15.81 -9.45 -22.67
N LEU A 72 -16.03 -8.26 -23.22
CA LEU A 72 -15.08 -7.16 -23.18
C LEU A 72 -15.45 -6.23 -22.04
N TYR A 73 -14.49 -5.90 -21.19
CA TYR A 73 -14.66 -5.02 -20.05
C TYR A 73 -13.86 -3.73 -20.23
N GLY A 74 -14.34 -2.64 -19.64
CA GLY A 74 -13.65 -1.34 -19.54
C GLY A 74 -13.86 -0.75 -18.14
N LEU A 75 -13.04 0.24 -17.78
CA LEU A 75 -13.31 1.08 -16.61
C LEU A 75 -14.51 1.98 -16.91
N THR A 76 -15.28 2.30 -15.87
CA THR A 76 -16.24 3.41 -15.93
C THR A 76 -15.52 4.72 -15.58
N ASP A 77 -16.17 5.87 -15.76
CA ASP A 77 -15.62 7.17 -15.32
C ASP A 77 -15.24 7.16 -13.82
N LEU A 78 -16.06 6.51 -12.99
CA LEU A 78 -15.75 6.33 -11.56
C LEU A 78 -14.51 5.47 -11.37
N GLY A 79 -14.39 4.40 -12.14
CA GLY A 79 -13.26 3.49 -12.07
C GLY A 79 -11.95 4.09 -12.56
N GLU A 80 -11.99 4.92 -13.61
CA GLU A 80 -10.85 5.71 -14.08
C GLU A 80 -10.38 6.67 -12.99
N LEU A 81 -11.28 7.50 -12.46
CA LEU A 81 -10.94 8.44 -11.40
C LEU A 81 -10.43 7.73 -10.13
N ALA A 82 -11.06 6.63 -9.73
CA ALA A 82 -10.63 5.87 -8.55
C ALA A 82 -9.27 5.19 -8.78
N TYR A 83 -9.02 4.64 -9.97
CA TYR A 83 -7.74 4.05 -10.30
C TYR A 83 -6.63 5.10 -10.41
N GLU A 84 -6.89 6.27 -11.02
CA GLU A 84 -5.94 7.38 -11.06
C GLU A 84 -5.50 7.79 -9.65
N ARG A 85 -6.42 7.82 -8.67
CA ARG A 85 -6.05 8.10 -7.28
C ARG A 85 -5.13 7.03 -6.69
N VAL A 86 -5.40 5.76 -6.98
CA VAL A 86 -4.52 4.67 -6.53
C VAL A 86 -3.17 4.70 -7.24
N ALA A 87 -3.13 5.06 -8.52
CA ALA A 87 -1.92 5.13 -9.32
C ALA A 87 -1.02 6.32 -8.91
N LEU A 88 -1.61 7.48 -8.62
CA LEU A 88 -0.88 8.65 -8.12
C LEU A 88 -0.25 8.40 -6.74
N ASP A 89 -0.92 7.62 -5.88
CA ASP A 89 -0.38 7.19 -4.58
C ASP A 89 0.74 6.12 -4.73
N GLN A 90 0.85 5.49 -5.90
CA GLN A 90 1.87 4.51 -6.26
C GLN A 90 3.09 5.11 -6.98
N GLU A 91 3.12 6.42 -7.27
CA GLU A 91 4.28 7.07 -7.90
C GLU A 91 5.48 7.25 -6.94
N ALA A 92 5.34 6.92 -5.66
CA ALA A 92 6.48 6.87 -4.75
C ALA A 92 7.43 5.74 -5.19
N GLU A 93 8.62 6.11 -5.68
CA GLU A 93 9.64 5.13 -6.07
C GLU A 93 10.05 4.35 -4.82
N VAL A 94 9.81 3.04 -4.81
CA VAL A 94 10.21 2.17 -3.71
C VAL A 94 11.59 1.59 -4.00
N THR A 95 12.56 1.92 -3.16
CA THR A 95 13.93 1.42 -3.25
C THR A 95 14.30 0.64 -2.00
N VAL A 96 14.86 -0.56 -2.16
CA VAL A 96 15.48 -1.28 -1.05
C VAL A 96 16.89 -0.74 -0.84
N VAL A 97 17.22 -0.37 0.39
CA VAL A 97 18.49 0.27 0.75
C VAL A 97 19.20 -0.46 1.90
N ASP A 98 20.53 -0.36 1.89
CA ASP A 98 21.37 -0.77 3.02
C ASP A 98 21.38 0.30 4.13
N ASP A 99 22.10 0.05 5.22
CA ASP A 99 22.00 0.86 6.45
C ASP A 99 22.42 2.31 6.22
N GLY A 100 23.57 2.50 5.59
CA GLY A 100 24.12 3.83 5.33
C GLY A 100 23.38 4.64 4.26
N GLU A 101 22.43 4.02 3.55
CA GLU A 101 21.58 4.67 2.55
C GLU A 101 20.18 4.97 3.08
N PHE A 102 19.84 4.44 4.27
CA PHE A 102 18.61 4.78 4.96
C PHE A 102 18.72 6.20 5.54
N PRO A 103 17.70 7.07 5.44
CA PRO A 103 17.82 8.48 5.84
C PRO A 103 18.15 8.71 7.32
N ALA A 104 17.83 7.75 8.18
CA ALA A 104 18.14 7.79 9.62
C ALA A 104 18.80 6.47 10.06
N PRO A 105 20.12 6.27 9.79
CA PRO A 105 20.82 5.02 10.13
C PRO A 105 20.97 4.79 11.63
N GLU A 106 20.98 5.85 12.44
CA GLU A 106 20.98 5.74 13.90
C GLU A 106 19.67 5.16 14.42
N LEU A 107 18.54 5.52 13.78
CA LEU A 107 17.22 4.96 14.11
C LEU A 107 17.16 3.47 13.79
N THR A 108 17.67 3.03 12.63
CA THR A 108 17.66 1.62 12.25
C THR A 108 18.49 0.79 13.22
N SER A 109 19.64 1.33 13.67
CA SER A 109 20.48 0.72 14.69
C SER A 109 19.77 0.59 16.04
N GLU A 110 19.15 1.67 16.53
CA GLU A 110 18.41 1.69 17.80
C GLU A 110 17.21 0.72 17.78
N LEU A 111 16.42 0.73 16.71
CA LEU A 111 15.29 -0.20 16.56
C LEU A 111 15.77 -1.65 16.53
N GLN A 112 16.90 -1.92 15.88
CA GLN A 112 17.48 -3.26 15.84
C GLN A 112 17.99 -3.70 17.21
N GLU A 113 18.58 -2.80 18.01
CA GLU A 113 18.98 -3.09 19.39
C GLU A 113 17.76 -3.34 20.29
N ALA A 114 16.69 -2.56 20.13
CA ALA A 114 15.49 -2.66 20.95
C ALA A 114 14.64 -3.91 20.65
N TYR A 115 14.51 -4.28 19.38
CA TYR A 115 13.56 -5.32 18.94
C TYR A 115 14.22 -6.58 18.37
N GLY A 116 15.54 -6.56 18.14
CA GLY A 116 16.30 -7.71 17.68
C GLY A 116 15.69 -8.38 16.45
N ASP A 117 15.57 -9.71 16.49
CA ASP A 117 15.05 -10.54 15.40
C ASP A 117 13.56 -10.30 15.11
N ALA A 118 12.83 -9.63 16.00
CA ALA A 118 11.44 -9.25 15.73
C ALA A 118 11.34 -8.08 14.75
N LEU A 119 12.39 -7.26 14.61
CA LEU A 119 12.42 -6.18 13.62
C LEU A 119 12.66 -6.76 12.22
N ARG A 120 11.67 -6.59 11.35
CA ARG A 120 11.66 -7.18 10.02
C ARG A 120 12.09 -6.20 8.94
N ALA A 121 11.49 -5.02 8.96
CA ALA A 121 11.77 -3.96 8.00
C ALA A 121 11.41 -2.59 8.57
N VAL A 122 12.05 -1.55 8.04
CA VAL A 122 11.71 -0.16 8.29
C VAL A 122 11.65 0.57 6.95
N ALA A 123 10.58 1.31 6.71
CA ALA A 123 10.41 2.13 5.51
C ALA A 123 10.34 3.61 5.89
N TRP A 124 11.13 4.42 5.18
CA TRP A 124 11.07 5.87 5.18
C TRP A 124 10.29 6.34 3.97
N CYS A 125 9.06 6.80 4.18
CA CYS A 125 8.12 7.17 3.14
C CYS A 125 8.04 8.68 3.04
N GLU A 126 8.73 9.24 2.05
CA GLU A 126 8.55 10.62 1.59
C GLU A 126 7.39 10.67 0.58
N PRO A 127 6.84 11.86 0.26
CA PRO A 127 5.74 11.98 -0.69
C PRO A 127 6.00 11.38 -2.08
N VAL A 128 7.27 11.31 -2.51
CA VAL A 128 7.66 10.88 -3.87
C VAL A 128 8.65 9.71 -3.89
N GLN A 129 9.17 9.30 -2.73
CA GLN A 129 10.14 8.21 -2.64
C GLN A 129 9.95 7.45 -1.34
N THR A 130 10.04 6.13 -1.39
CA THR A 130 10.13 5.28 -0.21
C THR A 130 11.43 4.49 -0.21
N ARG A 131 12.21 4.61 0.87
CA ARG A 131 13.41 3.79 1.09
C ARG A 131 13.11 2.73 2.13
N ILE A 132 13.33 1.47 1.81
CA ILE A 132 13.03 0.33 2.69
C ILE A 132 14.31 -0.40 3.05
N ARG A 133 14.49 -0.60 4.35
CA ARG A 133 15.54 -1.46 4.90
C ARG A 133 14.91 -2.74 5.43
N PHE A 134 15.38 -3.89 4.96
CA PHE A 134 15.06 -5.19 5.54
C PHE A 134 16.19 -5.65 6.45
N PHE A 135 15.84 -6.33 7.54
CA PHE A 135 16.81 -6.83 8.53
C PHE A 135 17.07 -8.34 8.37
N GLU A 136 16.23 -9.04 7.60
CA GLU A 136 16.46 -10.43 7.19
C GLU A 136 16.42 -10.58 5.65
N GLN A 137 17.43 -11.22 5.07
CA GLN A 137 17.48 -11.51 3.63
C GLN A 137 16.34 -12.44 3.17
N SER A 138 15.91 -13.36 4.03
CA SER A 138 14.80 -14.27 3.74
C SER A 138 13.46 -13.56 3.51
N LEU A 139 13.30 -12.33 4.02
CA LEU A 139 12.08 -11.53 3.82
C LEU A 139 12.11 -10.84 2.45
N LEU A 140 13.27 -10.37 2.00
CA LEU A 140 13.44 -9.81 0.65
C LEU A 140 13.05 -10.81 -0.43
N ASP A 141 13.45 -12.07 -0.27
CA ASP A 141 13.13 -13.13 -1.25
C ASP A 141 11.64 -13.55 -1.24
N ARG A 142 10.89 -13.20 -0.19
CA ARG A 142 9.48 -13.59 -0.01
C ARG A 142 8.50 -12.61 -0.62
N TYR A 143 8.90 -11.36 -0.84
CA TYR A 143 8.01 -10.32 -1.36
C TYR A 143 8.53 -9.84 -2.72
N ASP A 144 7.71 -9.98 -3.75
CA ASP A 144 7.97 -9.28 -5.01
C ASP A 144 7.80 -7.77 -4.84
N GLU A 145 8.47 -7.00 -5.71
CA GLU A 145 8.48 -5.54 -5.68
C GLU A 145 7.07 -4.93 -5.73
N ASP A 146 6.18 -5.52 -6.54
CA ASP A 146 4.78 -5.09 -6.68
C ASP A 146 4.00 -5.24 -5.36
N THR A 147 4.23 -6.33 -4.62
CA THR A 147 3.61 -6.57 -3.32
C THR A 147 4.08 -5.55 -2.29
N VAL A 148 5.39 -5.24 -2.25
CA VAL A 148 5.95 -4.24 -1.34
C VAL A 148 5.39 -2.85 -1.66
N LYS A 149 5.38 -2.47 -2.94
CA LYS A 149 4.76 -1.21 -3.42
C LYS A 149 3.30 -1.09 -3.02
N THR A 150 2.52 -2.16 -3.23
CA THR A 150 1.11 -2.19 -2.86
C THR A 150 0.92 -2.02 -1.36
N LEU A 151 1.72 -2.70 -0.53
CA LEU A 151 1.66 -2.58 0.92
C LEU A 151 2.01 -1.16 1.39
N VAL A 152 3.13 -0.61 0.92
CA VAL A 152 3.54 0.76 1.27
C VAL A 152 2.44 1.74 0.90
N ALA A 153 2.01 1.77 -0.37
CA ALA A 153 0.99 2.71 -0.83
C ALA A 153 -0.31 2.59 -0.02
N THR A 154 -0.75 1.36 0.29
CA THR A 154 -1.96 1.13 1.08
C THR A 154 -1.83 1.66 2.51
N LEU A 155 -0.67 1.47 3.15
CA LEU A 155 -0.46 1.82 4.55
C LEU A 155 -0.13 3.30 4.74
N THR A 156 0.45 3.95 3.73
CA THR A 156 0.74 5.39 3.74
C THR A 156 -0.46 6.25 3.34
N ASN A 157 -1.54 5.65 2.83
CA ASN A 157 -2.77 6.36 2.47
C ASN A 157 -3.50 6.86 3.73
N GLU A 158 -3.42 8.18 3.96
CA GLU A 158 -4.03 8.86 5.12
C GLU A 158 -5.50 9.17 4.89
N GLU A 159 -5.95 9.35 3.64
CA GLU A 159 -7.34 9.71 3.39
C GLU A 159 -8.31 8.59 3.75
N ALA A 160 -7.88 7.33 3.64
CA ALA A 160 -8.70 6.18 4.00
C ALA A 160 -8.92 6.02 5.52
N ILE A 161 -7.97 6.48 6.35
CA ILE A 161 -7.97 6.18 7.79
C ILE A 161 -7.96 7.45 8.64
N ASP A 162 -7.17 8.45 8.27
CA ASP A 162 -6.82 9.59 9.13
C ASP A 162 -7.78 10.74 8.91
N GLN A 163 -8.09 11.07 7.66
CA GLN A 163 -8.98 12.18 7.32
C GLN A 163 -10.37 12.07 7.99
N PRO A 164 -11.04 10.90 8.04
CA PRO A 164 -12.30 10.77 8.78
C PRO A 164 -12.16 10.96 10.30
N LEU A 165 -10.98 10.67 10.86
CA LEU A 165 -10.69 10.81 12.29
C LEU A 165 -10.30 12.25 12.67
N GLU A 166 -9.60 12.95 11.79
CA GLU A 166 -9.24 14.36 11.95
C GLU A 166 -10.45 15.28 12.07
N ASP A 167 -11.52 14.96 11.35
CA ASP A 167 -12.79 15.69 11.42
C ASP A 167 -13.53 15.48 12.76
N LEU A 168 -13.10 14.51 13.57
CA LEU A 168 -13.68 14.26 14.88
C LEU A 168 -13.03 15.19 15.93
N PRO A 169 -13.77 15.56 16.99
CA PRO A 169 -13.24 16.41 18.07
C PRO A 169 -12.14 15.76 18.92
N ILE A 170 -11.73 14.53 18.59
CA ILE A 170 -10.61 13.81 19.20
C ILE A 170 -9.29 14.02 18.45
N GLY A 171 -9.34 14.58 17.24
CA GLY A 171 -8.18 14.75 16.36
C GLY A 171 -7.77 13.49 15.60
N GLY A 172 -6.82 13.65 14.68
CA GLY A 172 -6.25 12.57 13.89
C GLY A 172 -5.35 11.62 14.68
N PRO A 173 -5.00 10.46 14.11
CA PRO A 173 -4.16 9.49 14.77
C PRO A 173 -2.71 10.00 14.90
N VAL A 174 -2.12 9.87 16.09
CA VAL A 174 -0.69 10.13 16.31
C VAL A 174 0.21 8.95 15.92
N LEU A 175 -0.40 7.79 15.67
CA LEU A 175 0.19 6.52 15.25
C LEU A 175 -0.95 5.59 14.83
N VAL A 176 -0.71 4.72 13.85
CA VAL A 176 -1.65 3.66 13.45
C VAL A 176 -0.91 2.32 13.40
N ALA A 177 -1.52 1.25 13.91
CA ALA A 177 -0.94 -0.09 13.89
C ALA A 177 -1.86 -1.07 13.16
N PHE A 178 -1.27 -1.87 12.28
CA PHE A 178 -1.94 -2.87 11.45
C PHE A 178 -1.38 -4.25 11.76
N ALA A 179 -2.24 -5.22 12.04
CA ALA A 179 -1.86 -6.62 12.17
C ALA A 179 -2.26 -7.38 10.91
N ILE A 180 -1.28 -7.98 10.23
CA ILE A 180 -1.48 -8.78 9.01
C ILE A 180 -0.74 -10.11 9.17
N ASP A 181 -1.51 -11.19 9.29
CA ASP A 181 -1.00 -12.52 9.65
C ASP A 181 -0.06 -12.47 10.87
N ASN A 182 1.21 -12.86 10.70
CA ASN A 182 2.23 -12.83 11.74
C ASN A 182 3.06 -11.53 11.71
N THR A 183 2.52 -10.43 11.20
CA THR A 183 3.23 -9.15 11.06
C THR A 183 2.45 -8.03 11.74
N LEU A 184 3.13 -7.24 12.55
CA LEU A 184 2.64 -5.98 13.08
C LEU A 184 3.33 -4.85 12.33
N ILE A 185 2.58 -3.98 11.65
CA ILE A 185 3.12 -2.81 10.97
C ILE A 185 2.64 -1.57 11.68
N VAL A 186 3.57 -0.75 12.15
CA VAL A 186 3.28 0.49 12.85
C VAL A 186 3.65 1.65 11.95
N ARG A 187 2.66 2.48 11.62
CA ARG A 187 2.86 3.75 10.94
C ARG A 187 3.02 4.86 11.96
N VAL A 188 4.18 5.50 11.92
CA VAL A 188 4.53 6.67 12.72
C VAL A 188 4.58 7.87 11.78
N PRO A 189 3.60 8.80 11.83
CA PRO A 189 3.71 10.06 11.11
C PRO A 189 4.87 10.88 11.70
N LEU A 190 5.72 11.42 10.83
CA LEU A 190 6.80 12.36 11.16
C LEU A 190 6.46 13.76 10.61
N ASP A 191 7.42 14.68 10.69
CA ASP A 191 7.26 16.04 10.15
C ASP A 191 7.41 16.06 8.60
N ASP A 192 7.03 17.18 7.98
CA ASP A 192 7.12 17.43 6.53
C ASP A 192 6.45 16.39 5.62
N GLY A 193 5.43 15.69 6.13
CA GLY A 193 4.69 14.67 5.39
C GLY A 193 5.45 13.35 5.24
N VAL A 194 6.58 13.20 5.93
CA VAL A 194 7.32 11.93 6.01
C VAL A 194 6.60 10.98 6.96
N LYS A 195 6.58 9.70 6.60
CA LYS A 195 5.98 8.63 7.40
C LYS A 195 6.99 7.52 7.58
N LEU A 196 7.01 6.93 8.76
CA LEU A 196 7.85 5.78 9.05
C LEU A 196 6.96 4.55 9.22
N LEU A 197 7.21 3.50 8.43
CA LEU A 197 6.58 2.19 8.63
C LEU A 197 7.57 1.26 9.31
N VAL A 198 7.24 0.80 10.51
CA VAL A 198 8.05 -0.18 11.25
C VAL A 198 7.33 -1.53 11.21
N SER A 199 7.97 -2.53 10.62
CA SER A 199 7.46 -3.89 10.50
C SER A 199 8.11 -4.79 11.54
N LEU A 200 7.27 -5.39 12.37
CA LEU A 200 7.64 -6.26 13.48
C LEU A 200 6.97 -7.64 13.33
N ASP A 201 7.54 -8.66 13.95
CA ASP A 201 6.83 -9.93 14.18
C ASP A 201 5.62 -9.70 15.11
N ALA A 202 4.44 -10.22 14.76
CA ALA A 202 3.23 -9.98 15.55
C ALA A 202 3.23 -10.67 16.93
N SER A 203 4.17 -11.58 17.20
CA SER A 203 4.31 -12.22 18.51
C SER A 203 5.05 -11.36 19.53
N ILE A 204 5.67 -10.25 19.12
CA ILE A 204 6.37 -9.36 20.05
C ILE A 204 5.39 -8.56 20.91
N ASP A 205 5.74 -8.37 22.17
CA ASP A 205 5.06 -7.41 23.04
C ASP A 205 5.74 -6.04 22.87
N VAL A 206 4.99 -5.04 22.39
CA VAL A 206 5.54 -3.73 22.06
C VAL A 206 4.74 -2.60 22.72
N THR A 207 5.44 -1.70 23.39
CA THR A 207 4.85 -0.45 23.88
C THR A 207 4.82 0.56 22.72
N LEU A 208 3.67 0.72 22.05
CA LEU A 208 3.55 1.59 20.87
C LEU A 208 3.94 3.05 21.12
N ASN A 209 3.75 3.56 22.34
CA ASN A 209 4.17 4.93 22.69
C ASN A 209 5.70 5.07 22.74
N GLU A 210 6.40 4.09 23.31
CA GLU A 210 7.87 4.10 23.38
C GLU A 210 8.46 4.00 21.96
N LEU A 211 7.90 3.11 21.12
CA LEU A 211 8.28 3.00 19.72
C LEU A 211 8.12 4.34 18.98
N ARG A 212 6.96 4.98 19.11
CA ARG A 212 6.68 6.29 18.49
C ARG A 212 7.69 7.34 18.93
N ASP A 213 7.94 7.43 20.23
CA ASP A 213 8.79 8.46 20.81
C ASP A 213 10.25 8.28 20.35
N SER A 214 10.76 7.04 20.34
CA SER A 214 12.09 6.72 19.77
C SER A 214 12.18 7.07 18.28
N CYS A 215 11.18 6.71 17.48
CA CYS A 215 11.14 7.07 16.06
C CYS A 215 11.21 8.59 15.87
N ARG A 216 10.34 9.36 16.54
CA ARG A 216 10.31 10.83 16.40
C ARG A 216 11.61 11.49 16.85
N GLN A 217 12.17 11.05 17.98
CA GLN A 217 13.39 11.64 18.52
C GLN A 217 14.59 11.45 17.58
N MET A 218 14.75 10.27 17.01
CA MET A 218 15.88 9.93 16.16
C MET A 218 15.71 10.42 14.71
N SER A 219 14.47 10.51 14.22
CA SER A 219 14.20 11.06 12.88
C SER A 219 14.32 12.58 12.80
N ALA A 220 14.15 13.31 13.91
CA ALA A 220 14.30 14.78 13.92
C ALA A 220 15.68 15.23 13.42
N VAL A 221 16.74 14.48 13.76
CA VAL A 221 18.11 14.77 13.32
C VAL A 221 18.25 14.66 11.79
N ALA A 222 17.58 13.67 11.19
CA ALA A 222 17.59 13.43 9.75
C ALA A 222 16.74 14.45 8.96
N LEU A 223 15.66 14.95 9.56
CA LEU A 223 14.75 15.94 8.93
C LEU A 223 15.29 17.37 8.99
N ASP A 224 16.16 17.69 9.97
CA ASP A 224 16.79 19.01 10.12
C ASP A 224 18.08 19.19 9.26
N SER A 225 18.51 18.15 8.52
CA SER A 225 19.79 18.09 7.77
C SER A 225 19.61 18.34 6.26
#